data_AF-A0A2Z2KGD8-F1
#
_entry.id   AF-A0A2Z2KGD8-F1
#
_cell.length_a   1.000
_cell.length_b   1.000
_cell.length_c   1.000
_cell.angle_alpha   90.00
_cell.angle_beta   90.00
_cell.angle_gamma   90.00
#
_symmetry.space_group_name_H-M   'P 1'
#
loop_
_entity.id
_entity.type
_entity.pdbx_description
1 polymer ?
#
loop_
_entity_poly.entity_id
_entity_poly.type
_entity_poly.pdbx_seq_one_letter_code
_entity_poly.pdbx_strand_id
1 'polypeptide(L)' 'MADTMEEWKQRITALQETGEISGGAVALLEEMVAEMAELSRSNKALRRVILKSGQASSMSTRLREALYE' A
#
# COMPACT_ATOMS: atom_id res chain seq x y z
N MET A 1 2.68 5.34 3.72
CA MET A 1 2.01 4.06 3.37
C MET A 1 2.23 3.00 4.42
N ALA A 2 3.48 2.72 4.84
CA ALA A 2 3.71 1.83 6.00
C ALA A 2 3.08 2.37 7.28
N ASP A 3 3.25 3.68 7.56
CA ASP A 3 2.68 4.33 8.74
C ASP A 3 1.14 4.33 8.72
N THR A 4 0.56 4.59 7.55
CA THR A 4 -0.90 4.56 7.33
C THR A 4 -1.49 3.15 7.54
N MET A 5 -0.73 2.12 7.17
CA MET A 5 -1.15 0.73 7.31
C MET A 5 -1.10 0.26 8.76
N GLU A 6 -0.11 0.74 9.52
CA GLU A 6 -0.02 0.50 10.95
C GLU A 6 -1.16 1.19 11.72
N GLU A 7 -1.48 2.44 11.34
CA GLU A 7 -2.62 3.16 11.89
C GLU A 7 -3.96 2.44 11.64
N TRP A 8 -4.15 1.88 10.44
CA TRP A 8 -5.35 1.08 10.14
C TRP A 8 -5.45 -0.18 10.97
N LYS A 9 -4.34 -0.91 11.18
CA LYS A 9 -4.33 -2.10 12.05
C LYS A 9 -4.69 -1.73 13.49
N GLN A 10 -4.10 -0.68 14.03
CA GLN A 10 -4.42 -0.19 15.38
C GLN A 10 -5.90 0.16 15.52
N ARG A 11 -6.47 0.79 14.49
CA ARG A 11 -7.90 1.14 14.47
C ARG A 11 -8.80 -0.10 14.37
N ILE A 12 -8.42 -1.11 13.59
CA ILE A 12 -9.13 -2.40 13.52
C ILE A 12 -9.12 -3.09 14.89
N THR A 13 -7.96 -3.16 15.56
CA THR A 13 -7.83 -3.71 16.92
C THR A 13 -8.72 -2.96 17.91
N ALA A 14 -8.71 -1.62 17.88
CA ALA A 14 -9.56 -0.82 18.76
C ALA A 14 -11.05 -1.09 18.54
N LEU A 15 -11.50 -1.17 17.27
CA LEU A 15 -12.90 -1.45 16.94
C LEU A 15 -13.33 -2.87 17.32
N GLN A 16 -12.40 -3.83 17.26
CA GLN A 16 -12.63 -5.20 17.72
C GLN A 16 -12.78 -5.24 19.25
N GLU A 17 -11.91 -4.54 19.97
CA GLU A 17 -11.93 -4.46 21.44
C GLU A 17 -13.19 -3.78 21.96
N THR A 18 -13.69 -2.75 21.26
CA THR A 18 -14.97 -2.09 21.61
C THR A 18 -16.21 -2.90 21.17
N GLY A 19 -16.03 -3.97 20.39
CA GLY A 19 -17.12 -4.79 19.87
C GLY A 19 -17.95 -4.10 18.78
N GLU A 20 -17.46 -3.00 18.21
CA GLU A 20 -18.13 -2.26 17.13
C GLU A 20 -18.14 -3.04 15.81
N ILE A 21 -17.20 -3.98 15.65
CA ILE A 21 -17.11 -4.86 14.49
C ILE A 21 -17.09 -6.33 14.93
N SER A 22 -17.73 -7.19 14.13
CA SER A 22 -17.73 -8.63 14.37
C SER A 22 -16.37 -9.25 14.02
N GLY A 23 -16.06 -10.42 14.58
CA GLY A 23 -14.81 -11.13 14.24
C GLY A 23 -14.68 -11.45 12.74
N GLY A 24 -15.79 -11.68 12.03
CA GLY A 24 -15.78 -11.84 10.58
C GLY A 24 -15.43 -10.55 9.82
N ALA A 25 -15.87 -9.39 10.33
CA ALA A 25 -15.49 -8.10 9.78
C ALA A 25 -14.00 -7.79 10.03
N VAL A 26 -13.47 -8.15 11.20
CA VAL A 26 -12.04 -8.04 11.50
C VAL A 26 -11.20 -8.84 10.51
N ALA A 27 -11.54 -10.13 10.31
CA ALA A 27 -10.82 -11.00 9.38
C ALA A 27 -10.77 -10.43 7.95
N LEU A 28 -11.91 -9.94 7.45
CA LEU A 28 -11.98 -9.29 6.14
C LEU A 28 -11.08 -8.04 6.07
N LEU A 29 -11.12 -7.19 7.11
CA LEU A 29 -10.31 -5.98 7.14
C LEU A 29 -8.81 -6.29 7.21
N GLU A 30 -8.40 -7.32 7.94
CA GLU A 30 -7.02 -7.79 7.98
C GLU A 30 -6.55 -8.32 6.62
N GLU A 31 -7.38 -9.11 5.93
CA GLU A 31 -7.12 -9.58 4.56
C GLU A 31 -6.93 -8.41 3.59
N MET A 32 -7.82 -7.42 3.62
CA MET A 32 -7.72 -6.22 2.78
C MET A 32 -6.44 -5.42 3.07
N VAL A 33 -6.05 -5.28 4.34
CA VAL A 33 -4.80 -4.61 4.73
C VAL A 33 -3.59 -5.37 4.19
N ALA A 34 -3.60 -6.70 4.26
CA ALA A 34 -2.52 -7.54 3.72
C ALA A 34 -2.42 -7.42 2.18
N GLU A 35 -3.55 -7.41 1.47
CA GLU A 35 -3.58 -7.23 0.02
C GLU A 35 -3.07 -5.85 -0.41
N MET A 36 -3.48 -4.78 0.29
CA MET A 36 -2.95 -3.44 0.06
C MET A 36 -1.43 -3.37 0.29
N ALA A 37 -0.89 -4.11 1.26
CA ALA A 37 0.55 -4.20 1.49
C ALA A 37 1.27 -4.81 0.29
N GLU A 38 0.72 -5.88 -0.27
CA GLU A 38 1.29 -6.55 -1.43
C GLU A 38 1.21 -5.68 -2.68
N LEU A 39 0.06 -5.04 -2.93
CA LEU A 39 -0.11 -4.09 -4.03
C LEU A 39 0.87 -2.92 -3.92
N SER A 40 1.08 -2.38 -2.73
CA SER A 40 2.07 -1.32 -2.47
C SER A 40 3.49 -1.77 -2.79
N ARG A 41 3.88 -2.97 -2.34
CA ARG A 41 5.21 -3.56 -2.65
C ARG A 41 5.39 -3.76 -4.15
N SER A 42 4.41 -4.36 -4.81
CA SER A 42 4.42 -4.61 -6.25
C SER A 42 4.49 -3.31 -7.05
N ASN A 43 3.70 -2.29 -6.67
CA ASN A 43 3.75 -0.98 -7.30
C ASN A 43 5.15 -0.34 -7.17
N LYS A 44 5.76 -0.39 -5.98
CA LYS A 44 7.13 0.10 -5.77
C LYS A 44 8.16 -0.66 -6.60
N ALA A 45 8.01 -1.98 -6.75
CA ALA A 45 8.88 -2.79 -7.60
C ALA A 45 8.74 -2.38 -9.08
N LEU A 46 7.51 -2.23 -9.58
CA LEU A 46 7.24 -1.78 -10.95
C LEU A 46 7.80 -0.40 -11.22
N ARG A 47 7.61 0.57 -10.30
CA ARG A 47 8.19 1.92 -10.40
C ARG A 47 9.71 1.86 -10.54
N ARG A 48 10.39 1.04 -9.73
CA ARG A 48 11.85 0.85 -9.83
C ARG A 48 12.27 0.25 -11.17
N VAL A 49 11.54 -0.73 -11.69
CA VAL A 49 11.83 -1.33 -13.00
C VAL A 49 11.69 -0.30 -14.11
N ILE A 50 10.60 0.49 -14.11
CA ILE A 50 10.35 1.55 -15.09
C ILE A 50 11.43 2.63 -15.01
N LEU A 51 11.83 3.06 -13.81
CA LEU A 51 12.90 4.04 -13.65
C LEU A 51 14.25 3.51 -14.16
N LYS A 52 14.56 2.22 -13.96
CA LYS A 52 15.78 1.60 -14.49
C LYS A 52 15.75 1.46 -16.01
N SER A 53 14.64 1.04 -16.62
CA SER A 53 14.52 0.93 -18.08
C SER A 53 14.42 2.29 -18.78
N GLY A 54 13.81 3.27 -18.11
CA GLY A 54 13.63 4.64 -18.57
C GLY A 54 14.88 5.51 -18.57
N GLN A 55 16.00 5.04 -18.00
CA GLN A 55 17.29 5.73 -18.14
C GLN A 55 17.92 5.54 -19.53
N ALA A 56 17.45 4.57 -20.33
CA ALA A 56 17.95 4.30 -21.68
C ALA A 56 17.12 4.94 -22.82
N SER A 57 15.92 5.46 -22.52
CA SER A 57 15.06 6.16 -23.50
C SER A 57 14.63 7.52 -22.95
N SER A 58 14.34 8.49 -23.81
CA SER A 58 13.96 9.85 -23.44
C SER A 58 12.62 9.90 -22.69
N MET A 59 12.64 9.59 -21.40
CA MET A 59 11.46 9.63 -20.54
C MET A 59 11.10 11.08 -20.18
N SER A 60 9.82 11.43 -20.29
CA SER A 60 9.26 12.72 -19.85
C SER A 60 9.54 12.98 -18.36
N THR A 61 9.99 14.18 -18.01
CA THR A 61 10.26 14.61 -16.63
C THR A 61 9.04 14.44 -15.71
N ARG A 62 7.83 14.70 -16.22
CA ARG A 62 6.57 14.50 -15.48
C ARG A 62 6.32 13.04 -15.09
N LEU A 63 6.67 12.10 -15.98
CA LEU A 63 6.54 10.67 -15.68
C LEU A 63 7.56 10.24 -14.63
N ARG A 64 8.77 10.80 -14.69
CA ARG A 64 9.81 10.53 -13.69
C ARG A 64 9.37 11.02 -12.30
N GLU A 65 8.87 12.25 -12.20
CA GLU A 65 8.36 12.83 -10.94
C GLU A 65 7.26 11.96 -10.32
N ALA A 66 6.26 11.55 -11.11
CA ALA A 66 5.16 10.69 -10.65
C ALA A 66 5.59 9.27 -10.22
N LEU A 67 6.79 8.81 -10.60
CA LEU A 67 7.34 7.52 -10.18
C LEU A 67 8.21 7.61 -8.91
N TYR A 68 8.60 8.82 -8.50
CA TYR A 68 9.41 9.08 -7.31
C TYR A 68 8.58 9.46 -6.07
N GLU A 69 7.41 10.10 -6.26
CA GLU A 69 6.35 10.17 -5.23
C GLU A 69 5.80 8.78 -4.91
#